data_AF-A0A0P9N0T5-F1
#
_entry.id   AF-A0A0P9N0T5-F1
#
_cell.length_a   1.000
_cell.length_b   1.000
_cell.length_c   1.000
_cell.angle_alpha   90.00
_cell.angle_beta   90.00
_cell.angle_gamma   90.00
#
_symmetry.space_group_name_H-M   'P 1'
#
loop_
_entity.id
_entity.type
_entity.pdbx_description
1 polymer ?
#
loop_
_entity_poly.entity_id
_entity_poly.type
_entity_poly.pdbx_seq_one_letter_code
_entity_poly.pdbx_strand_id
1 'polypeptide(L)'
;MSDFDLPMIDATVFMGMHHADPGVREKSLGLFSRFYESSVQMSFAQIGICDAIIWKKSRALQDVYYPFMDVLHTDMAIQRQGCSEHILQRAATDTLLKGLPVEKKLLAAQVLEQEIPFYTHDPELLRLHVLQPFLQPFESHVRQPAFPEMLQRLYDQSSAMVIRNEDFEHVW
;
A
#
# COMPACT_ATOMS: atom_id res chain seq x y z
N MET A 1 2.75 27.85 1.32
CA MET A 1 2.92 26.83 0.27
C MET A 1 2.43 25.56 0.91
N SER A 2 1.27 25.03 0.50
CA SER A 2 0.64 23.91 1.23
C SER A 2 1.55 22.69 1.16
N ASP A 3 1.90 22.14 2.31
CA ASP A 3 2.37 20.76 2.41
C ASP A 3 1.33 19.92 1.67
N PHE A 4 1.72 19.32 0.55
CA PHE A 4 0.83 18.40 -0.14
C PHE A 4 0.63 17.21 0.78
N ASP A 5 -0.59 17.01 1.25
CA ASP A 5 -0.96 15.82 2.02
C ASP A 5 -0.61 14.58 1.20
N LEU A 6 0.47 13.91 1.58
CA LEU A 6 0.96 12.72 0.88
C LEU A 6 -0.14 11.65 0.93
N PRO A 7 -0.43 10.97 -0.18
CA PRO A 7 -1.50 9.99 -0.20
C PRO A 7 -1.14 8.80 0.68
N MET A 8 -2.12 8.33 1.44
CA MET A 8 -2.05 7.05 2.13
C MET A 8 -2.23 5.91 1.14
N ILE A 9 -1.36 4.92 1.24
CA ILE A 9 -1.51 3.62 0.60
C ILE A 9 -1.56 2.53 1.66
N ASP A 10 -2.15 1.39 1.32
CA ASP A 10 -2.15 0.20 2.16
C ASP A 10 -1.32 -0.94 1.56
N ALA A 11 -1.24 -2.05 2.29
CA ALA A 11 -0.52 -3.23 1.87
C ALA A 11 -1.03 -3.80 0.54
N THR A 12 -2.33 -3.64 0.24
CA THR A 12 -2.89 -4.11 -1.04
C THR A 12 -2.31 -3.36 -2.22
N VAL A 13 -2.07 -2.05 -2.07
CA VAL A 13 -1.44 -1.23 -3.12
C VAL A 13 0.04 -1.56 -3.25
N PHE A 14 0.76 -1.62 -2.13
CA PHE A 14 2.19 -1.87 -2.12
C PHE A 14 2.54 -3.24 -2.71
N MET A 15 1.95 -4.31 -2.16
CA MET A 15 2.13 -5.67 -2.67
C MET A 15 1.46 -5.85 -4.04
N GLY A 16 0.54 -4.94 -4.40
CA GLY A 16 -0.11 -4.86 -5.69
C GLY A 16 0.88 -4.80 -6.86
N MET A 17 2.06 -4.19 -6.68
CA MET A 17 3.13 -4.16 -7.70
C MET A 17 3.57 -5.56 -8.15
N HIS A 18 3.35 -6.60 -7.34
CA HIS A 18 3.70 -7.99 -7.61
C HIS A 18 2.48 -8.91 -7.70
N HIS A 19 1.28 -8.33 -7.80
CA HIS A 19 0.05 -9.10 -7.81
C HIS A 19 -0.13 -9.93 -9.09
N ALA A 20 -0.72 -11.11 -8.95
CA ALA A 20 -0.99 -12.04 -10.05
C ALA A 20 -1.99 -11.46 -11.07
N ASP A 21 -3.01 -10.75 -10.58
CA ASP A 21 -3.95 -10.01 -11.42
C ASP A 21 -3.23 -8.83 -12.11
N PRO A 22 -3.12 -8.83 -13.45
CA PRO A 22 -2.45 -7.76 -14.18
C PRO A 22 -3.09 -6.39 -13.98
N GLY A 23 -4.40 -6.31 -13.73
CA GLY A 23 -5.10 -5.04 -13.52
C GLY A 23 -4.77 -4.41 -12.16
N VAL A 24 -4.64 -5.21 -11.11
CA VAL A 24 -4.14 -4.74 -9.80
C VAL A 24 -2.69 -4.28 -9.93
N ARG A 25 -1.87 -5.08 -10.62
CA ARG A 25 -0.46 -4.78 -10.86
C ARG A 25 -0.25 -3.49 -11.63
N GLU A 26 -0.97 -3.31 -12.73
CA GLU A 26 -0.92 -2.11 -13.55
C GLU A 26 -1.29 -0.86 -12.73
N LYS A 27 -2.39 -0.91 -11.98
CA LYS A 27 -2.83 0.20 -11.14
C LYS A 27 -1.81 0.57 -10.06
N SER A 28 -1.25 -0.42 -9.37
CA SER A 28 -0.22 -0.19 -8.37
C SER A 28 1.05 0.40 -8.99
N LEU A 29 1.53 -0.16 -10.09
CA LEU A 29 2.69 0.39 -10.81
C LEU A 29 2.45 1.81 -11.30
N GLY A 30 1.26 2.12 -11.80
CA GLY A 30 0.88 3.46 -12.24
C GLY A 30 0.95 4.46 -11.09
N LEU A 31 0.49 4.07 -9.90
CA LEU A 31 0.60 4.88 -8.69
C LEU A 31 2.07 5.11 -8.31
N PHE A 32 2.86 4.04 -8.19
CA PHE A 32 4.28 4.18 -7.80
C PHE A 32 5.10 4.96 -8.82
N SER A 33 4.82 4.80 -10.11
CA SER A 33 5.44 5.59 -11.18
C SER A 33 5.10 7.07 -11.07
N ARG A 34 3.81 7.39 -10.83
CA ARG A 34 3.34 8.77 -10.65
C ARG A 34 3.97 9.44 -9.43
N PHE A 35 4.04 8.75 -8.31
CA PHE A 35 4.51 9.32 -7.05
C PHE A 35 6.02 9.14 -6.81
N TYR A 36 6.76 8.55 -7.75
CA TYR A 36 8.17 8.19 -7.60
C TYR A 36 9.07 9.35 -7.15
N GLU A 37 8.95 10.52 -7.79
CA GLU A 37 9.76 11.72 -7.46
C GLU A 37 9.23 12.51 -6.26
N SER A 38 8.04 12.16 -5.77
CA SER A 38 7.39 12.81 -4.63
C SER A 38 7.44 11.87 -3.42
N SER A 39 6.30 11.34 -2.97
CA SER A 39 6.23 10.27 -2.00
C SER A 39 4.79 9.75 -1.87
N VAL A 40 4.64 8.70 -1.06
CA VAL A 40 3.38 8.19 -0.49
C VAL A 40 3.63 7.93 0.99
N GLN A 41 2.56 7.76 1.77
CA GLN A 41 2.66 7.36 3.17
C GLN A 41 1.98 6.03 3.45
N MET A 42 2.49 5.34 4.47
CA MET A 42 2.01 4.02 4.87
C MET A 42 2.22 3.84 6.37
N SER A 43 1.26 3.22 7.06
CA SER A 43 1.38 3.00 8.51
C SER A 43 2.30 1.82 8.84
N PHE A 44 2.90 1.82 10.04
CA PHE A 44 3.71 0.68 10.49
C PHE A 44 2.92 -0.64 10.52
N ALA A 45 1.61 -0.58 10.77
CA ALA A 45 0.75 -1.76 10.70
C ALA A 45 0.68 -2.33 9.27
N GLN A 46 0.47 -1.46 8.28
CA GLN A 46 0.46 -1.89 6.86
C GLN A 46 1.82 -2.41 6.41
N ILE A 47 2.92 -1.84 6.92
CA ILE A 47 4.28 -2.35 6.64
C ILE A 47 4.44 -3.75 7.21
N GLY A 48 3.98 -3.98 8.45
CA GLY A 48 3.98 -5.29 9.07
C GLY A 48 3.18 -6.33 8.28
N ILE A 49 2.07 -5.94 7.65
CA ILE A 49 1.30 -6.83 6.76
C ILE A 49 2.11 -7.23 5.53
N CYS A 50 2.76 -6.27 4.86
CA CYS A 50 3.65 -6.56 3.74
C CYS A 50 4.77 -7.54 4.14
N ASP A 51 5.45 -7.27 5.25
CA ASP A 51 6.53 -8.13 5.75
C ASP A 51 6.03 -9.54 6.07
N ALA A 52 4.87 -9.66 6.70
CA ALA A 52 4.25 -10.95 7.01
C ALA A 52 3.93 -11.76 5.74
N ILE A 53 3.51 -11.10 4.66
CA ILE A 53 3.29 -11.75 3.35
C ILE A 53 4.62 -12.24 2.77
N ILE A 54 5.63 -11.38 2.73
CA ILE A 54 6.94 -11.69 2.15
C ILE A 54 7.60 -12.86 2.89
N TRP A 55 7.51 -12.88 4.23
CA TRP A 55 8.11 -13.93 5.06
C TRP A 55 7.50 -15.31 4.88
N LYS A 56 6.25 -15.41 4.40
CA LYS A 56 5.63 -16.69 4.02
C LYS A 56 6.21 -17.27 2.72
N LYS A 57 6.90 -16.47 1.89
CA LYS A 57 7.49 -16.92 0.63
C LYS A 57 8.81 -17.65 0.86
N SER A 58 9.23 -18.46 -0.11
CA SER A 58 10.50 -19.18 -0.01
C SER A 58 11.68 -18.20 0.04
N ARG A 59 12.77 -18.62 0.68
CA ARG A 59 13.98 -17.80 0.78
C ARG A 59 14.53 -17.39 -0.60
N ALA A 60 14.48 -18.28 -1.58
CA ALA A 60 14.91 -17.99 -2.94
C ALA A 60 14.08 -16.88 -3.60
N LEU A 61 12.77 -16.82 -3.34
CA LEU A 61 11.91 -15.73 -3.82
C LEU A 61 12.20 -14.42 -3.08
N GLN A 62 12.46 -14.49 -1.79
CA GLN A 62 12.87 -13.32 -1.00
C GLN A 62 14.18 -12.72 -1.52
N ASP A 63 15.18 -13.57 -1.83
CA ASP A 63 16.51 -13.12 -2.30
C ASP A 63 16.46 -12.37 -3.64
N VAL A 64 15.50 -12.68 -4.53
CA VAL A 64 15.29 -11.94 -5.78
C VAL A 64 14.40 -10.70 -5.61
N TYR A 65 13.61 -10.65 -4.53
CA TYR A 65 12.68 -9.55 -4.26
C TYR A 65 13.34 -8.40 -3.50
N TYR A 66 14.13 -8.71 -2.46
CA TYR A 66 14.74 -7.69 -1.60
C TYR A 66 15.62 -6.66 -2.31
N PRO A 67 16.41 -7.00 -3.36
CA PRO A 67 17.17 -5.99 -4.10
C PRO A 67 16.31 -4.87 -4.71
N PHE A 68 15.11 -5.20 -5.23
CA PHE A 68 14.17 -4.18 -5.72
C PHE A 68 13.67 -3.31 -4.58
N MET A 69 13.28 -3.92 -3.47
CA MET A 69 12.77 -3.22 -2.29
C MET A 69 13.78 -2.27 -1.66
N ASP A 70 15.03 -2.71 -1.53
CA ASP A 70 16.10 -1.92 -0.92
C ASP A 70 16.37 -0.66 -1.74
N VAL A 71 16.42 -0.78 -3.08
CA VAL A 71 16.62 0.37 -3.96
C VAL A 71 15.36 1.25 -4.01
N LEU A 72 14.16 0.66 -4.10
CA LEU A 72 12.91 1.43 -4.05
C LEU A 72 12.82 2.29 -2.79
N HIS A 73 13.13 1.74 -1.62
CA HIS A 73 13.12 2.50 -0.36
C HIS A 73 14.26 3.50 -0.21
N THR A 74 15.35 3.33 -0.97
CA THR A 74 16.45 4.29 -1.02
C THR A 74 16.08 5.48 -1.91
N ASP A 75 15.45 5.22 -3.06
CA ASP A 75 15.17 6.23 -4.08
C ASP A 75 13.83 6.94 -3.84
N MET A 76 12.81 6.23 -3.34
CA MET A 76 11.48 6.76 -3.05
C MET A 76 11.28 6.87 -1.54
N ALA A 77 11.11 8.11 -1.06
CA ALA A 77 11.04 8.44 0.36
C ALA A 77 9.66 8.13 0.99
N ILE A 78 9.21 6.86 0.97
CA ILE A 78 7.92 6.43 1.53
C ILE A 78 7.84 6.77 3.02
N GLN A 79 6.90 7.63 3.39
CA GLN A 79 6.75 8.11 4.76
C GLN A 79 6.07 7.06 5.63
N ARG A 80 6.77 6.62 6.67
CA ARG A 80 6.28 5.59 7.61
C ARG A 80 5.71 6.26 8.84
N GLN A 81 4.45 5.96 9.16
CA GLN A 81 3.76 6.62 10.28
C GLN A 81 3.25 5.63 11.32
N GLY A 82 3.33 6.04 12.59
CA GLY A 82 2.65 5.38 13.69
C GLY A 82 1.20 5.84 13.83
N CYS A 83 0.53 5.36 14.86
CA CYS A 83 -0.82 5.80 15.21
C CYS A 83 -0.76 6.69 16.45
N SER A 84 -1.53 7.79 16.42
CA SER A 84 -1.75 8.64 17.58
C SER A 84 -2.82 8.02 18.50
N GLU A 85 -2.89 8.52 19.74
CA GLU A 85 -3.95 8.12 20.67
C GLU A 85 -5.35 8.43 20.13
N HIS A 86 -5.52 9.54 19.40
CA HIS A 86 -6.78 9.89 18.73
C HIS A 86 -7.20 8.84 17.69
N ILE A 87 -6.24 8.36 16.89
CA ILE A 87 -6.49 7.29 15.90
C ILE A 87 -6.90 6.00 16.61
N LEU A 88 -6.20 5.61 17.68
CA LEU A 88 -6.53 4.42 18.46
C LEU A 88 -7.94 4.52 19.08
N GLN A 89 -8.27 5.66 19.66
CA GLN A 89 -9.57 5.91 20.27
C GLN A 89 -10.69 5.86 19.22
N ARG A 90 -10.48 6.48 18.05
CA ARG A 90 -11.44 6.44 16.92
C ARG A 90 -11.63 5.00 16.43
N ALA A 91 -10.54 4.28 16.18
CA ALA A 91 -10.60 2.88 15.75
C ALA A 91 -11.36 1.98 16.75
N ALA A 92 -11.23 2.25 18.05
CA ALA A 92 -11.86 1.47 19.10
C ALA A 92 -13.36 1.79 19.30
N THR A 93 -13.77 3.05 19.13
CA THR A 93 -15.09 3.52 19.56
C THR A 93 -16.02 3.99 18.45
N ASP A 94 -15.50 4.31 17.27
CA ASP A 94 -16.34 4.81 16.19
C ASP A 94 -17.25 3.72 15.64
N THR A 95 -18.56 3.94 15.81
CA THR A 95 -19.59 3.02 15.34
C THR A 95 -19.62 2.85 13.82
N LEU A 96 -19.08 3.82 13.08
CA LEU A 96 -18.98 3.77 11.61
C LEU A 96 -17.97 2.72 11.13
N LEU A 97 -17.03 2.32 12.00
CA LEU A 97 -16.02 1.30 11.71
C LEU A 97 -16.42 -0.08 12.28
N LYS A 98 -17.64 -0.21 12.82
CA LYS A 98 -18.12 -1.45 13.42
C LYS A 98 -18.19 -2.57 12.38
N GLY A 99 -17.74 -3.76 12.77
CA GLY A 99 -17.76 -4.95 11.93
C GLY A 99 -16.50 -5.17 11.11
N LEU A 100 -15.65 -4.15 10.95
CA LEU A 100 -14.34 -4.32 10.33
C LEU A 100 -13.37 -5.07 11.27
N PRO A 101 -12.47 -5.88 10.72
CA PRO A 101 -11.25 -6.33 11.40
C PRO A 101 -10.43 -5.18 12.01
N VAL A 102 -9.60 -5.48 13.02
CA VAL A 102 -8.93 -4.46 13.87
C VAL A 102 -7.97 -3.59 13.07
N GLU A 103 -7.17 -4.20 12.23
CA GLU A 103 -6.19 -3.59 11.35
C GLU A 103 -6.85 -2.72 10.26
N LYS A 104 -8.02 -3.12 9.74
CA LYS A 104 -8.84 -2.29 8.84
C LYS A 104 -9.46 -1.10 9.56
N LYS A 105 -9.93 -1.29 10.80
CA LYS A 105 -10.42 -0.18 11.65
C LYS A 105 -9.33 0.84 11.90
N LEU A 106 -8.12 0.38 12.20
CA LEU A 106 -6.99 1.25 12.49
C LEU A 106 -6.61 2.09 11.28
N LEU A 107 -6.51 1.46 10.10
CA LEU A 107 -6.24 2.17 8.85
C LEU A 107 -7.36 3.16 8.50
N ALA A 108 -8.62 2.75 8.58
CA ALA A 108 -9.75 3.62 8.30
C ALA A 108 -9.79 4.82 9.27
N ALA A 109 -9.56 4.59 10.57
CA ALA A 109 -9.49 5.66 11.56
C ALA A 109 -8.35 6.65 11.26
N GLN A 110 -7.19 6.16 10.81
CA GLN A 110 -6.07 7.01 10.42
C GLN A 110 -6.40 7.90 9.20
N VAL A 111 -7.02 7.33 8.16
CA VAL A 111 -7.46 8.09 6.99
C VAL A 111 -8.50 9.16 7.38
N LEU A 112 -9.48 8.80 8.22
CA LEU A 112 -10.50 9.74 8.70
C LEU A 112 -9.93 10.85 9.59
N GLU A 113 -8.89 10.56 10.37
CA GLU A 113 -8.27 11.55 11.27
C GLU A 113 -7.40 12.55 10.48
N GLN A 114 -6.69 12.06 9.47
CA GLN A 114 -5.76 12.87 8.68
C GLN A 114 -6.45 13.56 7.49
N GLU A 115 -7.63 13.09 7.08
CA GLU A 115 -8.42 13.62 5.95
C GLU A 115 -7.67 13.66 4.60
N ILE A 116 -6.75 12.72 4.42
CA ILE A 116 -5.85 12.66 3.26
C ILE A 116 -6.34 11.72 2.14
N PRO A 117 -5.84 11.89 0.90
CA PRO A 117 -6.14 10.97 -0.18
C PRO A 117 -5.72 9.53 0.16
N PHE A 118 -6.57 8.55 -0.15
CA PHE A 118 -6.34 7.15 0.19
C PHE A 118 -6.52 6.23 -1.03
N TYR A 119 -5.51 5.38 -1.28
CA TYR A 119 -5.55 4.34 -2.31
C TYR A 119 -5.54 2.96 -1.67
N THR A 120 -6.44 2.10 -2.14
CA THR A 120 -6.58 0.71 -1.69
C THR A 120 -7.22 -0.14 -2.77
N HIS A 121 -6.86 -1.41 -2.84
CA HIS A 121 -7.57 -2.44 -3.60
C HIS A 121 -8.48 -3.29 -2.70
N ASP A 122 -8.53 -3.02 -1.39
CA ASP A 122 -9.35 -3.78 -0.44
C ASP A 122 -10.85 -3.52 -0.67
N PRO A 123 -11.64 -4.55 -1.02
CA PRO A 123 -13.04 -4.38 -1.37
C PRO A 123 -13.94 -4.01 -0.17
N GLU A 124 -13.54 -4.28 1.07
CA GLU A 124 -14.30 -3.84 2.25
C GLU A 124 -14.07 -2.36 2.50
N LEU A 125 -12.82 -1.88 2.41
CA LEU A 125 -12.49 -0.47 2.57
C LEU A 125 -13.08 0.38 1.42
N LEU A 126 -13.02 -0.12 0.18
CA LEU A 126 -13.62 0.52 -0.99
C LEU A 126 -15.15 0.68 -0.88
N ARG A 127 -15.83 -0.22 -0.15
CA ARG A 127 -17.29 -0.16 0.06
C ARG A 127 -17.68 0.64 1.31
N LEU A 128 -16.70 1.03 2.13
CA LEU A 128 -16.98 1.74 3.38
C LEU A 128 -17.39 3.19 3.07
N HIS A 129 -18.64 3.54 3.38
CA HIS A 129 -19.21 4.82 2.97
C HIS A 129 -18.45 6.02 3.54
N VAL A 130 -17.94 5.91 4.77
CA VAL A 130 -17.22 7.00 5.43
C VAL A 130 -15.85 7.29 4.82
N LEU A 131 -15.28 6.35 4.05
CA LEU A 131 -14.01 6.56 3.35
C LEU A 131 -14.17 7.16 1.96
N GLN A 132 -15.39 7.19 1.40
CA GLN A 132 -15.63 7.65 0.02
C GLN A 132 -15.05 9.03 -0.30
N PRO A 133 -15.09 10.04 0.59
CA PRO A 133 -14.49 11.34 0.32
C PRO A 133 -12.97 11.31 0.13
N PHE A 134 -12.30 10.30 0.69
CA PHE A 134 -10.84 10.19 0.72
C PHE A 134 -10.32 9.23 -0.35
N LEU A 135 -11.13 8.24 -0.75
CA LEU A 135 -10.76 7.24 -1.76
C LEU A 135 -10.44 7.90 -3.10
N GLN A 136 -9.26 7.56 -3.62
CA GLN A 136 -8.81 8.04 -4.92
C GLN A 136 -8.90 6.94 -5.98
N PRO A 137 -9.27 7.29 -7.22
CA PRO A 137 -9.21 6.36 -8.33
C PRO A 137 -7.76 6.10 -8.74
N PHE A 138 -7.47 4.88 -9.18
CA PHE A 138 -6.24 4.60 -9.89
C PHE A 138 -6.33 5.12 -11.33
N GLU A 139 -5.24 5.73 -11.81
CA GLU A 139 -5.14 6.08 -13.21
C GLU A 139 -4.91 4.82 -14.06
N SER A 140 -5.60 4.75 -15.19
CA SER A 140 -5.61 3.57 -16.08
C SER A 140 -4.39 3.47 -17.00
N HIS A 141 -3.39 4.32 -16.83
CA HIS A 141 -2.25 4.41 -17.75
C HIS A 141 -0.93 4.40 -17.00
N VAL A 142 -0.23 3.27 -17.07
CA VAL A 142 1.17 3.19 -16.64
C VAL A 142 2.03 3.87 -17.69
N ARG A 143 2.82 4.87 -17.30
CA ARG A 143 3.95 5.30 -18.13
C ARG A 143 4.98 4.16 -18.09
N GLN A 144 5.28 3.60 -19.26
CA GLN A 144 6.32 2.57 -19.40
C GLN A 144 7.63 3.26 -19.82
N PRO A 145 8.77 2.97 -19.16
CA PRO A 145 8.92 2.13 -17.96
C PRO A 145 8.34 2.80 -16.70
N ALA A 146 7.90 1.99 -15.72
CA ALA A 146 7.30 2.50 -14.48
C ALA A 146 8.33 3.16 -13.56
N PHE A 147 9.57 2.66 -13.62
CA PHE A 147 10.70 3.11 -12.80
C PHE A 147 11.91 3.51 -13.67
N PRO A 148 12.90 4.23 -13.10
CA PRO A 148 14.19 4.43 -13.75
C PRO A 148 14.88 3.11 -14.08
N GLU A 149 15.74 3.12 -15.10
CA GLU A 149 16.30 1.90 -15.74
C GLU A 149 16.85 0.87 -14.75
N MET A 150 17.64 1.28 -13.75
CA MET A 150 18.21 0.34 -12.78
C MET A 150 17.12 -0.32 -11.93
N LEU A 151 16.22 0.48 -11.38
CA LEU A 151 15.13 -0.01 -10.54
C LEU A 151 14.14 -0.85 -11.34
N GLN A 152 13.89 -0.50 -12.60
CA GLN A 152 13.05 -1.29 -13.52
C GLN A 152 13.63 -2.69 -13.74
N ARG A 153 14.95 -2.83 -13.91
CA ARG A 153 15.58 -4.16 -14.04
C ARG A 153 15.42 -5.01 -12.78
N LEU A 154 15.56 -4.39 -11.60
CA LEU A 154 15.34 -5.07 -10.32
C LEU A 154 13.87 -5.45 -10.15
N TYR A 155 12.95 -4.57 -10.53
CA TYR A 155 11.52 -4.85 -10.55
C TYR A 155 11.21 -6.08 -11.43
N ASP A 156 11.70 -6.10 -12.66
CA ASP A 156 11.48 -7.20 -13.60
C ASP A 156 12.00 -8.53 -13.04
N GLN A 157 13.15 -8.54 -12.34
CA GLN A 157 13.66 -9.74 -11.65
C GLN A 157 12.79 -10.15 -10.47
N SER A 158 12.39 -9.17 -9.65
CA SER A 158 11.55 -9.39 -8.47
C SER A 158 10.15 -9.91 -8.82
N SER A 159 9.69 -9.75 -10.07
CA SER A 159 8.40 -10.26 -10.56
C SER A 159 8.27 -11.79 -10.52
N ALA A 160 9.37 -12.51 -10.27
CA ALA A 160 9.34 -13.92 -9.90
C ALA A 160 8.56 -14.17 -8.59
N MET A 161 8.55 -13.19 -7.67
CA MET A 161 7.63 -13.19 -6.54
C MET A 161 6.25 -12.75 -7.01
N VAL A 162 5.28 -13.64 -6.86
CA VAL A 162 3.88 -13.39 -7.20
C VAL A 162 3.04 -13.35 -5.93
N ILE A 163 2.26 -12.29 -5.80
CA ILE A 163 1.30 -12.07 -4.72
C ILE A 163 -0.12 -12.39 -5.22
N ARG A 164 -0.92 -13.03 -4.38
CA ARG A 164 -2.32 -13.33 -4.65
C ARG A 164 -3.20 -12.91 -3.48
N ASN A 165 -4.50 -12.88 -3.70
CA ASN A 165 -5.47 -12.58 -2.65
C ASN A 165 -5.36 -13.52 -1.45
N GLU A 166 -4.98 -14.79 -1.67
CA GLU A 166 -4.82 -15.75 -0.57
C GLU A 166 -3.63 -15.42 0.35
N ASP A 167 -2.62 -14.70 -0.15
CA ASP A 167 -1.46 -14.32 0.67
C ASP A 167 -1.83 -13.32 1.77
N PHE A 168 -2.87 -12.53 1.50
CA PHE A 168 -3.46 -11.59 2.43
C PHE A 168 -4.32 -12.28 3.50
N GLU A 169 -4.73 -13.53 3.30
CA GLU A 169 -5.45 -14.27 4.33
C GLU A 169 -4.54 -14.45 5.56
N HIS A 170 -5.12 -14.21 6.74
CA HIS A 170 -4.47 -14.33 8.05
C HIS A 170 -3.33 -13.34 8.35
N VAL A 171 -3.18 -12.29 7.54
CA VAL A 171 -2.36 -11.11 7.90
C VAL A 171 -3.20 -9.85 8.08
N TRP A 172 -4.48 -9.92 7.72
CA TRP A 172 -5.55 -9.08 8.22
C TRP A 172 -5.96 -9.59 9.60
#